data_AF-A0A813XSV5-F1
#
_entry.id   AF-A0A813XSV5-F1
#
_cell.length_a   1.000
_cell.length_b   1.000
_cell.length_c   1.000
_cell.angle_alpha   90.00
_cell.angle_beta   90.00
_cell.angle_gamma   90.00
#
_symmetry.space_group_name_H-M   'P 1'
#
loop_
_entity.id
_entity.type
_entity.pdbx_description
1 polymer ?
#
loop_
_entity_poly.entity_id
_entity_poly.type
_entity_poly.pdbx_seq_one_letter_code
_entity_poly.pdbx_strand_id
1 'polypeptide(L)'
;MMCLIVKFRIHPSSSMITQLLIFFSIVGPLTFGLQATDFYVHGLPLLPKGASSIRMHAGLLPVNPQHNGSLFFWHFERKYASDKLKTVIWLNGGPGCSSTAGIWMGIGPFRFQDKNTMIENDGSWHLHTNLLFVDQPVGTGFSTIDTDSFIHELDQMANQFLGFLDQYIKIFPELLEDDIYLDGVSFAGQYIPYIAKAILEKRPALKLRGLLIGNGWIDPVTIYKSYLPFAVANNLVVQNSNLYERINIEVKQCEQALSKQVHVFEETFEAYNSTPSITLLPNLLLQIPIILYSGEYDLICNHWATEAMIDGMTWNDGTGFDFGNGTLSPKEQWIAEGESAGFIRRARNLTYILFYNAGHNVPYYYPRRSRFMLHEFIQLDLTSFTDTTTRKNTEESTRSRRYIAFIVLIVIIIILALTGLIWIFVHKWYPTRLLTPFSIIRVLRSRTRTVERQQWVAYSLLNDSDTDLEVVDSEAFV
;
A
#
# COMPACT_ATOMS: atom_id res chain seq x y z
N MET A 1 59.92 8.14 -17.27
CA MET A 1 59.63 9.09 -16.18
C MET A 1 60.15 8.46 -14.88
N MET A 2 61.27 8.95 -14.36
CA MET A 2 61.95 8.48 -13.14
C MET A 2 61.12 8.84 -11.90
N CYS A 3 60.90 7.89 -10.99
CA CYS A 3 60.27 8.16 -9.70
C CYS A 3 61.36 8.40 -8.64
N LEU A 4 61.50 9.65 -8.20
CA LEU A 4 62.39 10.07 -7.13
C LEU A 4 61.81 9.64 -5.78
N ILE A 5 62.50 8.77 -5.04
CA ILE A 5 62.16 8.48 -3.64
C ILE A 5 62.91 9.47 -2.75
N VAL A 6 62.20 10.45 -2.20
CA VAL A 6 62.72 11.35 -1.14
C VAL A 6 62.48 10.70 0.21
N LYS A 7 63.56 10.34 0.91
CA LYS A 7 63.55 9.74 2.24
C LYS A 7 63.66 10.85 3.30
N PHE A 8 62.56 11.23 3.94
CA PHE A 8 62.62 12.09 5.13
C PHE A 8 63.00 11.28 6.35
N ARG A 9 64.09 11.66 7.02
CA ARG A 9 64.54 11.08 8.28
C ARG A 9 64.07 12.00 9.41
N ILE A 10 62.94 11.65 10.03
CA ILE A 10 62.48 12.32 11.25
C ILE A 10 63.05 11.54 12.44
N HIS A 11 63.81 12.20 13.30
CA HIS A 11 64.19 11.67 14.61
C HIS A 11 63.11 12.05 15.63
N PRO A 12 62.32 11.11 16.17
CA PRO A 12 61.38 11.44 17.22
C PRO A 12 62.10 11.37 18.58
N SER A 13 62.04 12.47 19.34
CA SER A 13 62.31 12.45 20.78
C SER A 13 61.22 11.64 21.48
N SER A 14 61.63 10.78 22.40
CA SER A 14 60.80 9.77 23.08
C SER A 14 59.55 10.30 23.80
N SER A 15 59.42 11.62 24.03
CA SER A 15 58.23 12.21 24.67
C SER A 15 57.05 12.51 23.74
N MET A 16 57.28 12.72 22.42
CA MET A 16 56.19 12.99 21.48
C MET A 16 55.42 11.72 21.10
N ILE A 17 56.10 10.57 21.06
CA ILE A 17 55.45 9.28 20.77
C ILE A 17 54.56 8.85 21.95
N THR A 18 55.00 9.10 23.19
CA THR A 18 54.18 8.80 24.37
C THR A 18 52.96 9.71 24.48
N GLN A 19 53.07 11.00 24.12
CA GLN A 19 51.93 11.91 24.11
C GLN A 19 50.91 11.60 22.99
N LEU A 20 51.36 11.16 21.81
CA LEU A 20 50.45 10.72 20.73
C LEU A 20 49.71 9.42 21.08
N LEU A 21 50.37 8.48 21.76
CA LEU A 21 49.75 7.21 22.18
C LEU A 21 48.75 7.41 23.33
N ILE A 22 48.97 8.39 24.21
CA ILE A 22 48.02 8.75 25.27
C ILE A 22 46.78 9.44 24.67
N PHE A 23 46.93 10.26 23.62
CA PHE A 23 45.79 10.87 22.91
C PHE A 23 44.91 9.82 22.21
N PHE A 24 45.50 8.78 21.63
CA PHE A 24 44.78 7.63 21.06
C PHE A 24 44.19 6.66 22.11
N SER A 25 44.58 6.78 23.38
CA SER A 25 44.04 5.95 24.47
C SER A 25 42.87 6.61 25.20
N ILE A 26 42.67 7.93 25.03
CA ILE A 26 41.55 8.69 25.63
C ILE A 26 40.40 8.85 24.63
N VAL A 27 40.69 8.84 23.33
CA VAL A 27 39.68 8.68 22.30
C VAL A 27 39.66 7.19 21.96
N GLY A 28 38.81 6.42 22.65
CA GLY A 28 38.50 5.05 22.22
C GLY A 28 38.14 5.06 20.72
N PRO A 29 38.32 3.94 19.98
CA PRO A 29 37.95 3.92 18.57
C PRO A 29 36.54 4.48 18.45
N LEU A 30 36.38 5.57 17.69
CA LEU A 30 35.07 6.04 17.28
C LEU A 30 34.44 4.89 16.50
N THR A 31 33.71 4.02 17.19
CA THR A 31 32.75 3.14 16.58
C THR A 31 31.66 4.07 16.06
N PHE A 32 31.81 4.51 14.81
CA PHE A 32 30.70 5.12 14.09
C PHE A 32 29.64 4.02 13.97
N GLY A 33 28.64 4.05 14.85
CA GLY A 33 27.45 3.23 14.69
C GLY A 33 26.76 3.62 13.38
N LEU A 34 26.15 2.64 12.72
CA LEU A 34 25.37 2.85 11.50
C LEU A 34 24.33 3.95 11.73
N GLN A 35 24.20 4.87 10.78
CA GLN A 35 23.24 5.98 10.80
C GLN A 35 22.27 5.88 9.62
N ALA A 36 21.13 6.56 9.71
CA ALA A 36 20.12 6.56 8.65
C ALA A 36 20.70 6.97 7.28
N THR A 37 21.66 7.90 7.26
CA THR A 37 22.33 8.36 6.03
C THR A 37 23.10 7.25 5.30
N ASP A 38 23.59 6.24 6.02
CA ASP A 38 24.33 5.12 5.42
C ASP A 38 23.42 4.23 4.57
N PHE A 39 22.11 4.31 4.79
CA PHE A 39 21.09 3.56 4.06
C PHE A 39 20.35 4.39 3.00
N TYR A 40 20.69 5.67 2.83
CA TYR A 40 19.94 6.57 1.96
C TYR A 40 20.03 6.15 0.48
N VAL A 41 18.89 6.01 -0.18
CA VAL A 41 18.81 5.67 -1.61
C VAL A 41 18.86 6.97 -2.44
N HIS A 42 20.01 7.23 -3.07
CA HIS A 42 20.24 8.46 -3.84
C HIS A 42 19.43 8.60 -5.12
N GLY A 43 18.94 7.48 -5.66
CA GLY A 43 18.12 7.47 -6.87
C GLY A 43 17.84 6.05 -7.31
N LEU A 44 16.74 5.89 -8.04
CA LEU A 44 16.40 4.62 -8.69
C LEU A 44 16.55 4.77 -10.21
N PRO A 45 17.14 3.78 -10.88
CA PRO A 45 17.14 3.76 -12.33
C PRO A 45 15.69 3.72 -12.82
N LEU A 46 15.43 4.32 -13.99
CA LEU A 46 14.12 4.30 -14.66
C LEU A 46 13.00 5.10 -13.99
N LEU A 47 13.28 5.91 -12.95
CA LEU A 47 12.26 6.80 -12.38
C LEU A 47 11.70 7.74 -13.45
N PRO A 48 10.37 7.94 -13.50
CA PRO A 48 9.78 8.85 -14.47
C PRO A 48 10.32 10.28 -14.28
N LYS A 49 10.54 10.99 -15.39
CA LYS A 49 10.99 12.39 -15.33
C LYS A 49 9.94 13.22 -14.57
N GLY A 50 10.37 13.89 -13.50
CA GLY A 50 9.47 14.67 -12.65
C GLY A 50 8.68 13.84 -11.64
N ALA A 51 9.05 12.57 -11.42
CA ALA A 51 8.54 11.78 -10.31
C ALA A 51 8.67 12.54 -8.99
N SER A 52 7.70 12.32 -8.11
CA SER A 52 7.75 12.83 -6.74
C SER A 52 9.03 12.36 -6.07
N SER A 53 9.79 13.28 -5.47
CA SER A 53 10.93 12.89 -4.64
C SER A 53 10.40 12.18 -3.40
N ILE A 54 10.78 10.92 -3.23
CA ILE A 54 10.46 10.10 -2.06
C ILE A 54 11.77 9.81 -1.35
N ARG A 55 11.83 10.10 -0.04
CA ARG A 55 12.97 9.71 0.78
C ARG A 55 12.88 8.21 1.04
N MET A 56 13.97 7.52 0.76
CA MET A 56 14.04 6.07 0.78
C MET A 56 15.31 5.64 1.48
N HIS A 57 15.22 4.58 2.28
CA HIS A 57 16.36 3.96 2.93
C HIS A 57 16.31 2.45 2.69
N ALA A 58 17.41 1.85 2.27
CA ALA A 58 17.47 0.41 2.02
C ALA A 58 18.83 -0.16 2.40
N GLY A 59 18.84 -1.40 2.89
CA GLY A 59 20.08 -2.12 3.17
C GLY A 59 19.89 -3.32 4.09
N LEU A 60 21.01 -3.86 4.57
CA LEU A 60 21.07 -5.07 5.39
C LEU A 60 21.29 -4.72 6.85
N LEU A 61 20.48 -5.32 7.73
CA LEU A 61 20.67 -5.25 9.17
C LEU A 61 20.99 -6.64 9.74
N PRO A 62 22.09 -6.79 10.50
CA PRO A 62 22.51 -8.08 11.01
C PRO A 62 21.58 -8.57 12.13
N VAL A 63 21.11 -9.81 11.99
CA VAL A 63 20.25 -10.50 12.97
C VAL A 63 20.87 -11.79 13.50
N ASN A 64 21.83 -12.36 12.78
CA ASN A 64 22.62 -13.51 13.20
C ASN A 64 24.08 -13.34 12.72
N PRO A 65 24.88 -12.46 13.35
CA PRO A 65 26.25 -12.16 12.91
C PRO A 65 27.18 -13.39 12.85
N GLN A 66 26.91 -14.40 13.67
CA GLN A 66 27.72 -15.63 13.75
C GLN A 66 27.66 -16.45 12.46
N HIS A 67 26.56 -16.32 11.71
CA HIS A 67 26.30 -17.06 10.47
C HIS A 67 26.05 -16.13 9.27
N ASN A 68 26.63 -14.92 9.31
CA ASN A 68 26.44 -13.88 8.28
C ASN A 68 24.96 -13.54 7.98
N GLY A 69 24.09 -13.73 8.98
CA GLY A 69 22.65 -13.57 8.86
C GLY A 69 22.21 -12.12 8.96
N SER A 70 21.62 -11.59 7.90
CA SER A 70 21.09 -10.22 7.84
C SER A 70 19.73 -10.18 7.14
N LEU A 71 18.83 -9.32 7.61
CA LEU A 71 17.58 -9.03 6.90
C LEU A 71 17.73 -7.76 6.07
N PHE A 72 17.32 -7.83 4.81
CA PHE A 72 17.19 -6.69 3.94
C PHE A 72 15.89 -5.94 4.23
N PHE A 73 15.97 -4.62 4.28
CA PHE A 73 14.80 -3.76 4.37
C PHE A 73 14.82 -2.69 3.28
N TRP A 74 13.62 -2.20 2.96
CA TRP A 74 13.45 -0.98 2.18
C TRP A 74 12.32 -0.15 2.78
N HIS A 75 12.69 1.01 3.33
CA HIS A 75 11.80 2.00 3.90
C HIS A 75 11.52 3.11 2.87
N PHE A 76 10.24 3.42 2.67
CA PHE A 76 9.75 4.57 1.92
C PHE A 76 9.01 5.50 2.87
N GLU A 77 9.44 6.75 2.94
CA GLU A 77 8.72 7.75 3.73
C GLU A 77 7.39 8.13 3.08
N ARG A 78 6.43 8.49 3.93
CA ARG A 78 5.14 9.00 3.46
C ARG A 78 5.28 10.26 2.59
N LYS A 79 4.39 10.44 1.62
CA LYS A 79 4.34 11.62 0.75
C LYS A 79 3.69 12.83 1.43
N TYR A 80 2.57 12.63 2.13
CA TYR A 80 1.84 13.72 2.79
C TYR A 80 2.02 13.71 4.30
N ALA A 81 2.17 14.90 4.87
CA ALA A 81 2.26 15.07 6.31
C ALA A 81 0.94 14.68 6.99
N SER A 82 1.05 14.15 8.21
CA SER A 82 -0.07 13.75 9.06
C SER A 82 0.33 14.04 10.51
N ASP A 83 -0.62 14.43 11.33
CA ASP A 83 -0.40 14.81 12.74
C ASP A 83 0.16 13.65 13.58
N LYS A 84 -0.12 12.41 13.17
CA LYS A 84 0.38 11.20 13.82
C LYS A 84 1.03 10.27 12.81
N LEU A 85 2.31 10.00 13.03
CA LEU A 85 3.09 9.10 12.20
C LEU A 85 2.59 7.65 12.32
N LYS A 86 2.60 6.98 11.17
CA LYS A 86 2.11 5.61 11.00
C LYS A 86 3.08 4.88 10.10
N THR A 87 3.48 3.69 10.51
CA THR A 87 4.33 2.81 9.71
C THR A 87 3.59 1.50 9.44
N VAL A 88 3.45 1.17 8.15
CA VAL A 88 3.01 -0.15 7.70
C VAL A 88 4.25 -0.97 7.39
N ILE A 89 4.42 -2.08 8.11
CA ILE A 89 5.44 -3.08 7.83
C ILE A 89 4.82 -4.14 6.94
N TRP A 90 5.33 -4.29 5.72
CA TRP A 90 4.80 -5.21 4.71
C TRP A 90 5.65 -6.48 4.60
N LEU A 91 4.99 -7.64 4.62
CA LEU A 91 5.60 -8.96 4.50
C LEU A 91 4.96 -9.76 3.36
N ASN A 92 5.78 -10.21 2.40
CA ASN A 92 5.37 -11.27 1.49
C ASN A 92 5.47 -12.66 2.17
N GLY A 93 4.74 -13.62 1.62
CA GLY A 93 4.72 -15.01 2.07
C GLY A 93 5.75 -15.88 1.36
N GLY A 94 5.25 -16.90 0.65
CA GLY A 94 6.06 -17.97 0.06
C GLY A 94 5.77 -19.28 0.77
N PRO A 95 6.57 -19.71 1.76
CA PRO A 95 7.62 -18.99 2.48
C PRO A 95 8.90 -18.75 1.67
N GLY A 96 9.59 -17.64 1.93
CA GLY A 96 10.84 -17.28 1.25
C GLY A 96 10.71 -16.34 0.04
N CYS A 97 9.53 -15.78 -0.21
CA CYS A 97 9.34 -14.78 -1.26
C CYS A 97 9.71 -13.38 -0.77
N SER A 98 10.48 -12.63 -1.58
CA SER A 98 10.89 -11.27 -1.25
C SER A 98 9.69 -10.32 -1.08
N SER A 99 9.74 -9.51 -0.02
CA SER A 99 8.81 -8.40 0.22
C SER A 99 8.99 -7.25 -0.77
N THR A 100 10.08 -7.24 -1.54
CA THR A 100 10.23 -6.31 -2.66
C THR A 100 9.21 -6.56 -3.76
N ALA A 101 8.66 -7.76 -3.89
CA ALA A 101 7.51 -8.01 -4.76
C ALA A 101 6.31 -7.15 -4.38
N GLY A 102 6.06 -6.95 -3.07
CA GLY A 102 5.05 -6.04 -2.55
C GLY A 102 5.27 -4.56 -2.88
N ILE A 103 6.53 -4.14 -3.12
CA ILE A 103 6.83 -2.79 -3.59
C ILE A 103 6.29 -2.62 -5.01
N TRP A 104 6.68 -3.51 -5.92
CA TRP A 104 6.47 -3.33 -7.36
C TRP A 104 5.08 -3.79 -7.83
N MET A 105 4.52 -4.81 -7.19
CA MET A 105 3.24 -5.41 -7.55
C MET A 105 2.15 -5.13 -6.51
N GLY A 106 2.47 -4.45 -5.42
CA GLY A 106 1.55 -4.22 -4.32
C GLY A 106 1.34 -2.74 -4.03
N ILE A 107 1.72 -2.37 -2.80
CA ILE A 107 1.38 -1.09 -2.17
C ILE A 107 2.47 -0.02 -2.33
N GLY A 108 3.61 -0.37 -2.93
CA GLY A 108 4.75 0.54 -3.11
C GLY A 108 4.48 1.73 -4.05
N PRO A 109 5.36 2.73 -4.06
CA PRO A 109 5.14 4.02 -4.73
C PRO A 109 5.18 3.97 -6.25
N PHE A 110 5.80 2.95 -6.84
CA PHE A 110 6.03 2.86 -8.28
C PHE A 110 5.64 1.48 -8.81
N ARG A 111 5.33 1.42 -10.11
CA ARG A 111 5.10 0.18 -10.86
C ARG A 111 5.86 0.20 -12.16
N PHE A 112 6.20 -0.99 -12.64
CA PHE A 112 6.66 -1.15 -14.01
C PHE A 112 5.45 -1.16 -14.95
N GLN A 113 5.44 -0.22 -15.90
CA GLN A 113 4.51 -0.26 -17.03
C GLN A 113 4.99 -1.27 -18.07
N ASP A 114 6.31 -1.34 -18.26
CA ASP A 114 7.01 -2.27 -19.12
C ASP A 114 8.45 -2.50 -18.59
N LYS A 115 9.28 -3.24 -19.33
CA LYS A 115 10.65 -3.59 -18.93
C LYS A 115 11.57 -2.38 -18.68
N ASN A 116 11.25 -1.21 -19.24
CA ASN A 116 12.11 -0.03 -19.24
C ASN A 116 11.44 1.22 -18.62
N THR A 117 10.13 1.16 -18.34
CA THR A 117 9.37 2.33 -17.89
C THR A 117 8.73 2.08 -16.53
N MET A 118 9.07 2.92 -15.55
CA MET A 118 8.33 3.00 -14.28
C MET A 118 7.34 4.16 -14.28
N ILE A 119 6.20 3.94 -13.63
CA ILE A 119 5.14 4.93 -13.41
C ILE A 119 4.83 5.03 -11.91
N GLU A 120 4.31 6.17 -11.47
CA GLU A 120 3.80 6.32 -10.10
C GLU A 120 2.57 5.43 -9.89
N ASN A 121 2.49 4.80 -8.71
CA ASN A 121 1.31 4.06 -8.26
C ASN A 121 0.35 5.02 -7.55
N ASP A 122 -0.71 5.41 -8.26
CA ASP A 122 -1.71 6.35 -7.76
C ASP A 122 -2.56 5.83 -6.60
N GLY A 123 -2.50 4.52 -6.33
CA GLY A 123 -3.09 3.85 -5.18
C GLY A 123 -2.07 3.44 -4.10
N SER A 124 -0.82 3.89 -4.19
CA SER A 124 0.19 3.52 -3.20
C SER A 124 -0.17 3.99 -1.78
N TRP A 125 0.18 3.15 -0.80
CA TRP A 125 -0.09 3.42 0.62
C TRP A 125 0.88 4.44 1.21
N HIS A 126 2.05 4.65 0.59
CA HIS A 126 3.00 5.68 1.01
C HIS A 126 2.42 7.10 0.94
N LEU A 127 1.25 7.32 0.34
CA LEU A 127 0.65 8.64 0.35
C LEU A 127 0.44 9.18 1.78
N HIS A 128 0.13 8.32 2.76
CA HIS A 128 -0.18 8.75 4.13
C HIS A 128 0.50 7.94 5.25
N THR A 129 1.25 6.90 4.91
CA THR A 129 2.00 6.09 5.88
C THR A 129 3.44 5.91 5.43
N ASN A 130 4.36 5.74 6.37
CA ASN A 130 5.66 5.18 6.04
C ASN A 130 5.46 3.70 5.67
N LEU A 131 6.21 3.20 4.69
CA LEU A 131 6.17 1.79 4.29
C LEU A 131 7.53 1.15 4.56
N LEU A 132 7.55 0.08 5.34
CA LEU A 132 8.75 -0.70 5.63
C LEU A 132 8.58 -2.11 5.07
N PHE A 133 9.26 -2.42 3.97
CA PHE A 133 9.30 -3.76 3.40
C PHE A 133 10.49 -4.51 3.99
N VAL A 134 10.29 -5.75 4.44
CA VAL A 134 11.35 -6.57 5.03
C VAL A 134 11.37 -7.93 4.37
N ASP A 135 12.50 -8.29 3.78
CA ASP A 135 12.73 -9.63 3.27
C ASP A 135 13.04 -10.56 4.46
N GLN A 136 12.12 -11.47 4.76
CA GLN A 136 12.23 -12.35 5.91
C GLN A 136 11.59 -13.71 5.60
N PRO A 137 12.05 -14.81 6.22
CA PRO A 137 13.21 -14.89 7.13
C PRO A 137 14.56 -14.73 6.41
N VAL A 138 15.68 -14.83 7.13
CA VAL A 138 17.02 -14.86 6.53
C VAL A 138 17.11 -15.82 5.33
N GLY A 139 17.81 -15.41 4.27
CA GLY A 139 17.87 -16.13 3.00
C GLY A 139 16.77 -15.80 1.99
N THR A 140 15.73 -15.06 2.42
CA THR A 140 14.67 -14.56 1.53
C THR A 140 15.16 -13.37 0.70
N GLY A 141 14.98 -13.40 -0.62
CA GLY A 141 15.25 -12.26 -1.49
C GLY A 141 16.68 -11.71 -1.35
N PHE A 142 16.81 -10.48 -0.87
CA PHE A 142 18.11 -9.85 -0.63
C PHE A 142 18.71 -10.13 0.77
N SER A 143 17.97 -10.79 1.66
CA SER A 143 18.44 -11.19 2.99
C SER A 143 19.45 -12.34 2.91
N THR A 144 20.48 -12.30 3.75
CA THR A 144 21.62 -13.22 3.67
C THR A 144 21.68 -14.14 4.88
N ILE A 145 22.28 -15.32 4.69
CA ILE A 145 22.66 -16.28 5.73
C ILE A 145 23.66 -17.28 5.14
N ASP A 146 24.47 -17.91 5.98
CA ASP A 146 25.20 -19.11 5.60
C ASP A 146 24.23 -20.25 5.25
N THR A 147 24.56 -21.03 4.20
CA THR A 147 23.64 -21.98 3.54
C THR A 147 23.13 -23.13 4.42
N ASP A 148 23.75 -23.38 5.56
CA ASP A 148 23.40 -24.41 6.53
C ASP A 148 22.65 -23.87 7.76
N SER A 149 22.32 -22.58 7.74
CA SER A 149 21.89 -21.83 8.92
C SER A 149 20.49 -21.20 8.77
N PHE A 150 19.69 -21.72 7.85
CA PHE A 150 18.27 -21.36 7.71
C PHE A 150 17.49 -21.68 9.00
N ILE A 151 16.41 -20.92 9.21
CA ILE A 151 15.50 -21.14 10.34
C ILE A 151 14.28 -21.91 9.84
N HIS A 152 13.72 -22.73 10.71
CA HIS A 152 12.65 -23.66 10.33
C HIS A 152 11.40 -23.53 11.20
N GLU A 153 11.39 -22.72 12.27
CA GLU A 153 10.22 -22.60 13.15
C GLU A 153 9.68 -21.17 13.21
N LEU A 154 8.36 -21.01 13.33
CA LEU A 154 7.69 -19.70 13.30
C LEU A 154 8.06 -18.84 14.52
N ASP A 155 8.25 -19.43 15.70
CA ASP A 155 8.75 -18.69 16.86
C ASP A 155 10.20 -18.23 16.68
N GLN A 156 11.05 -19.03 16.01
CA GLN A 156 12.43 -18.62 15.69
C GLN A 156 12.42 -17.46 14.69
N MET A 157 11.57 -17.54 13.66
CA MET A 157 11.33 -16.47 12.70
C MET A 157 10.88 -15.18 13.38
N ALA A 158 9.87 -15.26 14.26
CA ALA A 158 9.37 -14.08 14.97
C ALA A 158 10.46 -13.45 15.85
N ASN A 159 11.26 -14.26 16.56
CA ASN A 159 12.36 -13.74 17.36
C ASN A 159 13.47 -13.09 16.51
N GLN A 160 13.78 -13.65 15.34
CA GLN A 160 14.70 -13.05 14.38
C GLN A 160 14.17 -11.69 13.89
N PHE A 161 12.87 -11.60 13.61
CA PHE A 161 12.21 -10.36 13.22
C PHE A 161 12.27 -9.29 14.32
N LEU A 162 12.08 -9.67 15.59
CA LEU A 162 12.28 -8.76 16.73
C LEU A 162 13.73 -8.27 16.81
N GLY A 163 14.71 -9.14 16.57
CA GLY A 163 16.12 -8.76 16.49
C GLY A 163 16.38 -7.73 15.39
N PHE A 164 15.72 -7.87 14.23
CA PHE A 164 15.75 -6.86 13.17
C PHE A 164 15.17 -5.52 13.63
N LEU A 165 13.98 -5.52 14.26
CA LEU A 165 13.35 -4.30 14.77
C LEU A 165 14.25 -3.59 15.80
N ASP A 166 14.93 -4.34 16.67
CA ASP A 166 15.88 -3.79 17.64
C ASP A 166 17.07 -3.09 16.97
N GLN A 167 17.56 -3.61 15.83
CA GLN A 167 18.60 -2.91 15.06
C GLN A 167 18.03 -1.70 14.33
N TYR A 168 16.85 -1.85 13.72
CA TYR A 168 16.20 -0.80 12.95
C TYR A 168 15.95 0.45 13.80
N ILE A 169 15.43 0.29 15.03
CA ILE A 169 15.13 1.40 15.94
C ILE A 169 16.38 2.15 16.39
N LYS A 170 17.57 1.53 16.40
CA LYS A 170 18.81 2.25 16.69
C LYS A 170 19.17 3.25 15.60
N ILE A 171 18.71 2.99 14.38
CA ILE A 171 18.98 3.81 13.19
C ILE A 171 17.83 4.79 12.93
N PHE A 172 16.59 4.32 13.11
CA PHE A 172 15.33 5.03 12.89
C PHE A 172 14.48 5.03 14.18
N PRO A 173 14.90 5.79 15.22
CA PRO A 173 14.25 5.78 16.53
C PRO A 173 12.80 6.29 16.50
N GLU A 174 12.41 7.04 15.46
CA GLU A 174 11.04 7.51 15.25
C GLU A 174 10.01 6.38 15.21
N LEU A 175 10.41 5.15 14.87
CA LEU A 175 9.50 3.99 14.88
C LEU A 175 8.88 3.73 16.27
N LEU A 176 9.55 4.12 17.35
CA LEU A 176 8.99 4.03 18.71
C LEU A 176 7.80 4.97 18.93
N GLU A 177 7.72 6.05 18.17
CA GLU A 177 6.64 7.03 18.28
C GLU A 177 5.47 6.73 17.35
N ASP A 178 5.73 6.06 16.23
CA ASP A 178 4.76 5.67 15.22
C ASP A 178 3.70 4.68 15.76
N ASP A 179 2.47 4.81 15.25
CA ASP A 179 1.54 3.68 15.27
C ASP A 179 1.95 2.67 14.21
N ILE A 180 2.20 1.43 14.63
CA ILE A 180 2.71 0.35 13.76
C ILE A 180 1.57 -0.56 13.33
N TYR A 181 1.55 -0.89 12.05
CA TYR A 181 0.63 -1.87 11.47
C TYR A 181 1.44 -2.93 10.75
N LEU A 182 1.13 -4.20 10.97
CA LEU A 182 1.70 -5.29 10.19
C LEU A 182 0.72 -5.66 9.09
N ASP A 183 1.20 -5.72 7.85
CA ASP A 183 0.44 -6.17 6.70
C ASP A 183 1.24 -7.18 5.88
N GLY A 184 0.54 -8.01 5.10
CA GLY A 184 1.18 -8.97 4.23
C GLY A 184 0.21 -9.90 3.53
N VAL A 185 0.76 -10.73 2.66
CA VAL A 185 -0.01 -11.62 1.77
C VAL A 185 0.44 -13.07 1.89
N SER A 186 -0.48 -14.01 1.63
CA SER A 186 -0.15 -15.44 1.49
C SER A 186 0.35 -16.06 2.80
N PHE A 187 1.50 -16.74 2.79
CA PHE A 187 2.16 -17.30 3.97
C PHE A 187 2.49 -16.25 5.06
N ALA A 188 2.43 -14.95 4.76
CA ALA A 188 2.43 -13.91 5.80
C ALA A 188 1.26 -14.05 6.78
N GLY A 189 0.19 -14.77 6.40
CA GLY A 189 -0.85 -15.23 7.31
C GLY A 189 -0.33 -16.07 8.47
N GLN A 190 0.78 -16.81 8.30
CA GLN A 190 1.51 -17.45 9.41
C GLN A 190 2.43 -16.47 10.13
N TYR A 191 3.19 -15.67 9.38
CA TYR A 191 4.22 -14.80 9.95
C TYR A 191 3.66 -13.70 10.86
N ILE A 192 2.64 -12.98 10.39
CA ILE A 192 2.13 -11.77 11.05
C ILE A 192 1.58 -12.07 12.45
N PRO A 193 0.75 -13.10 12.69
CA PRO A 193 0.28 -13.42 14.03
C PRO A 193 1.41 -13.80 14.99
N TYR A 194 2.44 -14.52 14.52
CA TYR A 194 3.61 -14.89 15.32
C TYR A 194 4.47 -13.67 15.68
N ILE A 195 4.72 -12.78 14.72
CA ILE A 195 5.44 -11.52 14.95
C ILE A 195 4.65 -10.61 15.89
N ALA A 196 3.33 -10.47 15.68
CA ALA A 196 2.46 -9.65 16.50
C ALA A 196 2.46 -10.10 17.97
N LYS A 197 2.29 -11.41 18.21
CA LYS A 197 2.41 -12.01 19.54
C LYS A 197 3.76 -11.65 20.18
N ALA A 198 4.86 -11.87 19.46
CA ALA A 198 6.20 -11.59 19.98
C ALA A 198 6.41 -10.10 20.30
N ILE A 199 5.91 -9.18 19.47
CA ILE A 199 5.96 -7.73 19.74
C ILE A 199 5.19 -7.40 21.01
N LEU A 200 3.93 -7.84 21.13
CA LEU A 200 3.07 -7.55 22.28
C LEU A 200 3.66 -8.09 23.60
N GLU A 201 4.27 -9.28 23.57
CA GLU A 201 4.86 -9.92 24.74
C GLU A 201 6.24 -9.34 25.12
N LYS A 202 7.10 -9.05 24.13
CA LYS A 202 8.53 -8.80 24.36
C LYS A 202 8.97 -7.38 24.03
N ARG A 203 8.19 -6.61 23.28
CA ARG A 203 8.50 -5.23 22.85
C ARG A 203 7.29 -4.30 23.03
N PRO A 204 6.70 -4.19 24.23
CA PRO A 204 5.50 -3.38 24.46
C PRO A 204 5.70 -1.88 24.22
N ALA A 205 6.94 -1.40 24.11
CA ALA A 205 7.25 -0.03 23.71
C ALA A 205 6.89 0.27 22.24
N LEU A 206 6.84 -0.75 21.38
CA LEU A 206 6.37 -0.62 20.02
C LEU A 206 4.84 -0.56 20.00
N LYS A 207 4.29 0.53 19.47
CA LYS A 207 2.84 0.79 19.46
C LYS A 207 2.17 0.02 18.32
N LEU A 208 2.15 -1.32 18.40
CA LEU A 208 1.41 -2.16 17.45
C LEU A 208 -0.10 -1.88 17.58
N ARG A 209 -0.70 -1.34 16.51
CA ARG A 209 -2.09 -0.88 16.48
C ARG A 209 -3.04 -1.77 15.71
N GLY A 210 -2.54 -2.64 14.84
CA GLY A 210 -3.42 -3.54 14.10
C GLY A 210 -2.68 -4.39 13.10
N LEU A 211 -3.38 -5.43 12.63
CA LEU A 211 -2.90 -6.38 11.64
C LEU A 211 -3.80 -6.34 10.41
N LEU A 212 -3.20 -6.45 9.23
CA LEU A 212 -3.89 -6.69 7.98
C LEU A 212 -3.28 -7.94 7.36
N ILE A 213 -4.10 -8.83 6.81
CA ILE A 213 -3.64 -10.07 6.17
C ILE A 213 -4.47 -10.30 4.91
N GLY A 214 -3.81 -10.16 3.76
CA GLY A 214 -4.38 -10.38 2.44
C GLY A 214 -4.24 -11.82 1.98
N ASN A 215 -5.34 -12.45 1.55
CA ASN A 215 -5.34 -13.81 0.99
C ASN A 215 -4.41 -14.74 1.79
N GLY A 216 -4.61 -14.76 3.12
CA GLY A 216 -3.67 -15.34 4.06
C GLY A 216 -3.78 -16.86 4.16
N TRP A 217 -2.65 -17.55 4.14
CA TRP A 217 -2.57 -18.96 4.50
C TRP A 217 -2.51 -19.11 6.03
N ILE A 218 -3.67 -19.16 6.69
CA ILE A 218 -3.81 -19.04 8.16
C ILE A 218 -4.20 -20.39 8.80
N ASP A 219 -5.28 -20.99 8.31
CA ASP A 219 -5.79 -22.29 8.75
C ASP A 219 -5.70 -23.30 7.60
N PRO A 220 -4.69 -24.19 7.61
CA PRO A 220 -4.49 -25.17 6.55
C PRO A 220 -5.69 -26.08 6.37
N VAL A 221 -6.38 -26.42 7.46
CA VAL A 221 -7.50 -27.37 7.42
C VAL A 221 -8.65 -26.82 6.58
N THR A 222 -9.07 -25.58 6.83
CA THR A 222 -10.14 -24.96 6.03
C THR A 222 -9.70 -24.65 4.61
N ILE A 223 -8.42 -24.30 4.40
CA ILE A 223 -7.86 -24.08 3.05
C ILE A 223 -7.95 -25.34 2.20
N TYR A 224 -7.38 -26.47 2.61
CA TYR A 224 -7.40 -27.69 1.79
C TYR A 224 -8.82 -28.21 1.55
N LYS A 225 -9.73 -28.04 2.52
CA LYS A 225 -11.15 -28.41 2.37
C LYS A 225 -11.91 -27.55 1.37
N SER A 226 -11.47 -26.31 1.17
CA SER A 226 -12.16 -25.36 0.30
C SER A 226 -11.85 -25.55 -1.19
N TYR A 227 -10.71 -26.15 -1.55
CA TYR A 227 -10.23 -26.17 -2.94
C TYR A 227 -11.22 -26.82 -3.92
N LEU A 228 -11.65 -28.05 -3.64
CA LEU A 228 -12.56 -28.77 -4.53
C LEU A 228 -13.92 -28.07 -4.67
N PRO A 229 -14.65 -27.72 -3.59
CA PRO A 229 -15.93 -27.03 -3.74
C PRO A 229 -15.79 -25.65 -4.41
N PHE A 230 -14.73 -24.91 -4.12
CA PHE A 230 -14.45 -23.64 -4.78
C PHE A 230 -14.18 -23.82 -6.29
N ALA A 231 -13.38 -24.82 -6.66
CA ALA A 231 -13.08 -25.12 -8.06
C ALA A 231 -14.34 -25.55 -8.84
N VAL A 232 -15.23 -26.33 -8.22
CA VAL A 232 -16.52 -26.71 -8.82
C VAL A 232 -17.42 -25.48 -9.00
N ALA A 233 -17.55 -24.65 -7.96
CA ALA A 233 -18.39 -23.45 -8.01
C ALA A 233 -17.94 -22.44 -9.07
N ASN A 234 -16.64 -22.42 -9.38
CA ASN A 234 -16.04 -21.57 -10.40
C ASN A 234 -15.85 -22.26 -11.76
N ASN A 235 -16.48 -23.42 -11.98
CA ASN A 235 -16.43 -24.19 -13.24
C ASN A 235 -15.00 -24.62 -13.67
N LEU A 236 -14.04 -24.68 -12.75
CA LEU A 236 -12.70 -25.21 -13.00
C LEU A 236 -12.70 -26.75 -12.99
N VAL A 237 -13.63 -27.35 -12.24
CA VAL A 237 -13.82 -28.80 -12.15
C VAL A 237 -15.29 -29.14 -12.30
N VAL A 238 -15.62 -30.04 -13.23
CA VAL A 238 -17.00 -30.50 -13.41
C VAL A 238 -17.37 -31.52 -12.33
N GLN A 239 -18.48 -31.28 -11.64
CA GLN A 239 -19.03 -32.17 -10.61
C GLN A 239 -19.16 -33.62 -11.13
N ASN A 240 -18.74 -34.60 -10.34
CA ASN A 240 -18.77 -36.04 -10.65
C ASN A 240 -17.95 -36.45 -11.90
N SER A 241 -17.08 -35.59 -12.43
CA SER A 241 -16.13 -35.97 -13.47
C SER A 241 -15.02 -36.87 -12.92
N ASN A 242 -14.28 -37.55 -13.80
CA ASN A 242 -13.10 -38.32 -13.40
C ASN A 242 -12.06 -37.45 -12.66
N LEU A 243 -11.92 -36.18 -13.04
CA LEU A 243 -11.04 -35.24 -12.34
C LEU A 243 -11.56 -34.93 -10.93
N TYR A 244 -12.86 -34.65 -10.80
CA TYR A 244 -13.50 -34.42 -9.51
C TYR A 244 -13.27 -35.60 -8.55
N GLU A 245 -13.52 -36.83 -9.01
CA GLU A 245 -13.38 -38.01 -8.15
C GLU A 245 -11.93 -38.23 -7.69
N ARG A 246 -10.94 -37.97 -8.55
CA ARG A 246 -9.53 -38.03 -8.16
C ARG A 246 -9.19 -37.00 -7.08
N ILE A 247 -9.55 -35.73 -7.29
CA ILE A 247 -9.30 -34.67 -6.32
C ILE A 247 -10.03 -34.97 -5.01
N ASN A 248 -11.28 -35.45 -5.06
CA ASN A 248 -12.07 -35.81 -3.88
C ASN A 248 -11.40 -36.91 -3.03
N ILE A 249 -10.75 -37.89 -3.68
CA ILE A 249 -9.97 -38.92 -2.97
C ILE A 249 -8.76 -38.28 -2.27
N GLU A 250 -8.01 -37.42 -2.96
CA GLU A 250 -6.83 -36.74 -2.40
C GLU A 250 -7.20 -35.80 -1.25
N VAL A 251 -8.28 -35.02 -1.38
CA VAL A 251 -8.80 -34.15 -0.32
C VAL A 251 -9.14 -34.98 0.93
N LYS A 252 -9.84 -36.11 0.79
CA LYS A 252 -10.15 -36.99 1.94
C LYS A 252 -8.90 -37.53 2.62
N GLN A 253 -7.87 -37.89 1.85
CA GLN A 253 -6.59 -38.33 2.40
C GLN A 253 -5.89 -37.20 3.16
N CYS A 254 -5.87 -35.99 2.59
CA CYS A 254 -5.33 -34.80 3.22
C CYS A 254 -6.07 -34.48 4.54
N GLU A 255 -7.40 -34.48 4.53
CA GLU A 255 -8.22 -34.26 5.74
C GLU A 255 -7.90 -35.28 6.84
N GLN A 256 -7.75 -36.56 6.49
CA GLN A 256 -7.36 -37.60 7.45
C GLN A 256 -5.96 -37.37 8.03
N ALA A 257 -5.00 -36.92 7.21
CA ALA A 257 -3.66 -36.58 7.68
C ALA A 257 -3.71 -35.37 8.64
N LEU A 258 -4.39 -34.29 8.23
CA LEU A 258 -4.54 -33.07 9.02
C LEU A 258 -5.33 -33.29 10.33
N SER A 259 -6.22 -34.28 10.39
CA SER A 259 -6.96 -34.62 11.63
C SER A 259 -6.09 -35.23 12.72
N LYS A 260 -4.90 -35.75 12.38
CA LYS A 260 -3.95 -36.34 13.34
C LYS A 260 -3.05 -35.27 13.94
N GLN A 261 -2.41 -34.51 13.07
CA GLN A 261 -1.51 -33.42 13.42
C GLN A 261 -1.47 -32.43 12.27
N VAL A 262 -1.60 -31.14 12.59
CA VAL A 262 -1.44 -30.07 11.61
C VAL A 262 -0.03 -29.51 11.77
N HIS A 263 0.79 -29.69 10.74
CA HIS A 263 2.11 -29.08 10.65
C HIS A 263 2.04 -27.87 9.73
N VAL A 264 2.86 -26.86 10.03
CA VAL A 264 3.17 -25.82 9.05
C VAL A 264 4.39 -26.31 8.28
N PHE A 265 4.18 -26.94 7.14
CA PHE A 265 5.26 -27.48 6.31
C PHE A 265 5.13 -26.94 4.91
N GLU A 266 6.24 -26.41 4.40
CA GLU A 266 6.46 -26.14 2.98
C GLU A 266 7.92 -26.46 2.64
N GLU A 267 8.23 -26.80 1.38
CA GLU A 267 9.55 -27.32 0.97
C GLU A 267 10.74 -26.43 1.37
N THR A 268 10.51 -25.12 1.52
CA THR A 268 11.53 -24.12 1.88
C THR A 268 11.48 -23.71 3.36
N PHE A 269 10.48 -24.17 4.14
CA PHE A 269 10.31 -23.82 5.55
C PHE A 269 9.53 -24.91 6.33
N GLU A 270 10.26 -25.67 7.15
CA GLU A 270 9.76 -26.90 7.78
C GLU A 270 9.40 -26.71 9.26
N ALA A 271 8.32 -25.96 9.52
CA ALA A 271 7.85 -25.66 10.88
C ALA A 271 7.03 -26.79 11.50
N TYR A 272 7.67 -27.94 11.73
CA TYR A 272 7.03 -29.12 12.28
C TYR A 272 6.49 -28.94 13.69
N ASN A 273 7.14 -28.11 14.52
CA ASN A 273 6.75 -27.92 15.91
C ASN A 273 5.85 -26.69 16.12
N SER A 274 5.77 -25.81 15.13
CA SER A 274 4.89 -24.64 15.18
C SER A 274 3.45 -25.03 14.85
N THR A 275 2.50 -24.44 15.57
CA THR A 275 1.07 -24.58 15.28
C THR A 275 0.63 -23.56 14.23
N PRO A 276 -0.39 -23.85 13.42
CA PRO A 276 -0.97 -22.84 12.53
C PRO A 276 -1.43 -21.59 13.30
N SER A 277 -1.23 -20.43 12.68
CA SER A 277 -1.47 -19.11 13.24
C SER A 277 -2.92 -18.81 13.60
N ILE A 278 -3.90 -19.57 13.08
CA ILE A 278 -5.30 -19.50 13.53
C ILE A 278 -5.43 -19.65 15.05
N THR A 279 -4.54 -20.43 15.68
CA THR A 279 -4.51 -20.62 17.14
C THR A 279 -4.15 -19.35 17.91
N LEU A 280 -3.51 -18.37 17.26
CA LEU A 280 -3.07 -17.11 17.86
C LEU A 280 -4.11 -15.99 17.67
N LEU A 281 -4.94 -16.06 16.63
CA LEU A 281 -5.88 -14.99 16.28
C LEU A 281 -6.87 -14.63 17.41
N PRO A 282 -7.51 -15.58 18.12
CA PRO A 282 -8.45 -15.23 19.20
C PRO A 282 -7.81 -14.35 20.28
N ASN A 283 -6.59 -14.67 20.72
CA ASN A 283 -5.88 -13.90 21.75
C ASN A 283 -5.39 -12.54 21.24
N LEU A 284 -5.03 -12.44 19.95
CA LEU A 284 -4.65 -11.18 19.34
C LEU A 284 -5.86 -10.24 19.20
N LEU A 285 -7.03 -10.77 18.84
CA LEU A 285 -8.29 -10.02 18.72
C LEU A 285 -8.77 -9.42 20.06
N LEU A 286 -8.32 -9.94 21.19
CA LEU A 286 -8.55 -9.33 22.52
C LEU A 286 -7.78 -8.01 22.70
N GLN A 287 -6.68 -7.84 21.97
CA GLN A 287 -5.71 -6.78 22.23
C GLN A 287 -5.68 -5.72 21.12
N ILE A 288 -5.78 -6.15 19.86
CA ILE A 288 -5.65 -5.29 18.69
C ILE A 288 -6.64 -5.69 17.59
N PRO A 289 -7.08 -4.73 16.75
CA PRO A 289 -7.93 -5.02 15.61
C PRO A 289 -7.18 -5.74 14.48
N ILE A 290 -7.89 -6.63 13.79
CA ILE A 290 -7.36 -7.41 12.66
C ILE A 290 -8.29 -7.24 11.45
N ILE A 291 -7.70 -6.95 10.29
CA ILE A 291 -8.35 -7.06 9.00
C ILE A 291 -7.86 -8.32 8.30
N LEU A 292 -8.80 -9.18 7.91
CA LEU A 292 -8.57 -10.21 6.92
C LEU A 292 -9.21 -9.74 5.61
N TYR A 293 -8.47 -9.78 4.50
CA TYR A 293 -9.03 -9.41 3.21
C TYR A 293 -8.69 -10.42 2.13
N SER A 294 -9.60 -10.69 1.21
CA SER A 294 -9.42 -11.69 0.16
C SER A 294 -9.84 -11.15 -1.19
N GLY A 295 -9.09 -11.48 -2.25
CA GLY A 295 -9.56 -11.41 -3.62
C GLY A 295 -10.50 -12.58 -3.96
N GLU A 296 -11.60 -12.27 -4.64
CA GLU A 296 -12.65 -13.23 -5.03
C GLU A 296 -12.13 -14.40 -5.88
N TYR A 297 -11.19 -14.14 -6.80
CA TYR A 297 -10.68 -15.11 -7.76
C TYR A 297 -9.40 -15.82 -7.33
N ASP A 298 -8.94 -15.58 -6.11
CA ASP A 298 -7.79 -16.33 -5.60
C ASP A 298 -8.18 -17.79 -5.36
N LEU A 299 -7.37 -18.73 -5.86
CA LEU A 299 -7.58 -20.16 -5.65
C LEU A 299 -6.78 -20.66 -4.45
N ILE A 300 -5.49 -20.28 -4.35
CA ILE A 300 -4.54 -20.84 -3.36
C ILE A 300 -4.93 -20.48 -1.93
N CYS A 301 -5.36 -19.24 -1.69
CA CYS A 301 -5.87 -18.78 -0.39
C CYS A 301 -7.28 -18.19 -0.61
N ASN A 302 -8.14 -19.02 -1.20
CA ASN A 302 -9.47 -18.59 -1.62
C ASN A 302 -10.32 -18.09 -0.45
N HIS A 303 -11.23 -17.18 -0.79
CA HIS A 303 -12.06 -16.50 0.18
C HIS A 303 -13.03 -17.43 0.93
N TRP A 304 -13.41 -18.58 0.35
CA TRP A 304 -14.28 -19.56 1.03
C TRP A 304 -13.58 -20.20 2.23
N ALA A 305 -12.27 -20.46 2.13
CA ALA A 305 -11.47 -20.92 3.25
C ALA A 305 -11.45 -19.87 4.38
N THR A 306 -11.19 -18.61 4.03
CA THR A 306 -11.16 -17.52 5.03
C THR A 306 -12.51 -17.33 5.70
N GLU A 307 -13.61 -17.35 4.96
CA GLU A 307 -14.96 -17.26 5.53
C GLU A 307 -15.26 -18.46 6.45
N ALA A 308 -14.98 -19.69 6.01
CA ALA A 308 -15.20 -20.90 6.81
C ALA A 308 -14.35 -20.93 8.10
N MET A 309 -13.09 -20.49 8.00
CA MET A 309 -12.19 -20.34 9.14
C MET A 309 -12.77 -19.35 10.16
N ILE A 310 -13.21 -18.18 9.71
CA ILE A 310 -13.81 -17.18 10.61
C ILE A 310 -15.08 -17.74 11.24
N ASP A 311 -15.97 -18.35 10.45
CA ASP A 311 -17.24 -18.91 10.93
C ASP A 311 -17.03 -20.02 11.98
N GLY A 312 -15.91 -20.76 11.93
CA GLY A 312 -15.52 -21.74 12.95
C GLY A 312 -14.73 -21.18 14.14
N MET A 313 -14.20 -19.96 14.04
CA MET A 313 -13.35 -19.36 15.07
C MET A 313 -14.20 -18.76 16.20
N THR A 314 -13.79 -19.03 17.44
CA THR A 314 -14.39 -18.44 18.66
C THR A 314 -13.41 -17.47 19.30
N TRP A 315 -13.86 -16.25 19.59
CA TRP A 315 -13.12 -15.21 20.31
C TRP A 315 -14.13 -14.31 21.01
N ASN A 316 -13.77 -13.52 22.04
CA ASN A 316 -14.68 -12.54 22.67
C ASN A 316 -16.13 -13.05 22.87
N ASP A 317 -16.29 -14.20 23.53
CA ASP A 317 -17.57 -14.83 23.90
C ASP A 317 -18.56 -15.17 22.77
N GLY A 318 -18.06 -15.47 21.57
CA GLY A 318 -18.92 -15.90 20.47
C GLY A 318 -18.15 -16.42 19.26
N THR A 319 -18.87 -17.05 18.35
CA THR A 319 -18.29 -17.80 17.23
C THR A 319 -18.67 -17.15 15.90
N GLY A 320 -17.71 -17.05 14.97
CA GLY A 320 -17.93 -16.39 13.70
C GLY A 320 -18.34 -14.92 13.85
N PHE A 321 -19.15 -14.44 12.91
CA PHE A 321 -19.63 -13.06 12.93
C PHE A 321 -20.79 -12.79 13.89
N ASP A 322 -21.00 -13.63 14.91
CA ASP A 322 -21.88 -13.29 16.04
C ASP A 322 -21.29 -12.11 16.83
N PHE A 323 -22.13 -11.21 17.34
CA PHE A 323 -21.71 -10.12 18.24
C PHE A 323 -21.44 -10.58 19.69
N GLY A 324 -21.57 -11.88 20.00
CA GLY A 324 -21.50 -12.46 21.34
C GLY A 324 -22.86 -12.54 22.05
N ASN A 325 -23.96 -12.36 21.32
CA ASN A 325 -25.32 -12.31 21.88
C ASN A 325 -26.36 -13.07 21.03
N GLY A 326 -25.93 -13.87 20.06
CA GLY A 326 -26.81 -14.58 19.13
C GLY A 326 -27.17 -13.78 17.88
N THR A 327 -26.72 -12.52 17.76
CA THR A 327 -27.00 -11.67 16.60
C THR A 327 -25.80 -11.66 15.65
N LEU A 328 -26.02 -12.01 14.38
CA LEU A 328 -24.97 -12.02 13.36
C LEU A 328 -24.75 -10.63 12.75
N SER A 329 -23.48 -10.25 12.56
CA SER A 329 -23.10 -9.07 11.78
C SER A 329 -23.57 -9.21 10.33
N PRO A 330 -24.20 -8.17 9.77
CA PRO A 330 -24.61 -8.16 8.37
C PRO A 330 -23.40 -8.18 7.43
N LYS A 331 -23.61 -8.66 6.20
CA LYS A 331 -22.70 -8.44 5.06
C LYS A 331 -23.03 -7.08 4.45
N GLU A 332 -22.15 -6.11 4.67
CA GLU A 332 -22.29 -4.75 4.12
C GLU A 332 -21.64 -4.69 2.74
N GLN A 333 -22.44 -4.49 1.70
CA GLN A 333 -21.88 -4.22 0.37
C GLN A 333 -21.16 -2.87 0.39
N TRP A 334 -20.01 -2.78 -0.28
CA TRP A 334 -19.29 -1.53 -0.42
C TRP A 334 -19.06 -1.18 -1.89
N ILE A 335 -19.11 0.11 -2.18
CA ILE A 335 -18.94 0.66 -3.52
C ILE A 335 -17.63 1.43 -3.54
N ALA A 336 -16.79 1.15 -4.54
CA ALA A 336 -15.58 1.91 -4.79
C ALA A 336 -15.47 2.22 -6.27
N GLU A 337 -15.07 3.46 -6.59
CA GLU A 337 -14.87 3.90 -7.98
C GLU A 337 -16.14 3.76 -8.85
N GLY A 338 -17.33 3.85 -8.25
CA GLY A 338 -18.62 3.74 -8.93
C GLY A 338 -19.10 2.31 -9.17
N GLU A 339 -18.37 1.29 -8.69
CA GLU A 339 -18.68 -0.13 -8.89
C GLU A 339 -18.84 -0.86 -7.55
N SER A 340 -19.56 -1.97 -7.56
CA SER A 340 -19.58 -2.89 -6.42
C SER A 340 -18.18 -3.46 -6.22
N ALA A 341 -17.60 -3.23 -5.05
CA ALA A 341 -16.23 -3.62 -4.74
C ALA A 341 -16.13 -4.89 -3.90
N GLY A 342 -17.27 -5.42 -3.44
CA GLY A 342 -17.35 -6.60 -2.59
C GLY A 342 -18.23 -6.37 -1.36
N PHE A 343 -17.92 -7.07 -0.27
CA PHE A 343 -18.60 -6.86 1.00
C PHE A 343 -17.62 -6.78 2.17
N ILE A 344 -18.09 -6.16 3.26
CA ILE A 344 -17.39 -6.04 4.53
C ILE A 344 -18.25 -6.65 5.63
N ARG A 345 -17.62 -7.34 6.58
CA ARG A 345 -18.23 -7.79 7.84
C ARG A 345 -17.34 -7.42 9.01
N ARG A 346 -17.95 -7.06 10.14
CA ARG A 346 -17.20 -6.62 11.33
C ARG A 346 -17.81 -7.25 12.58
N ALA A 347 -16.98 -7.89 13.38
CA ALA A 347 -17.39 -8.33 14.71
C ALA A 347 -16.18 -8.32 15.63
N ARG A 348 -16.32 -7.67 16.79
CA ARG A 348 -15.44 -7.88 17.96
C ARG A 348 -13.95 -7.81 17.60
N ASN A 349 -13.54 -6.67 17.03
CA ASN A 349 -12.18 -6.36 16.54
C ASN A 349 -11.71 -7.08 15.26
N LEU A 350 -12.48 -8.01 14.71
CA LEU A 350 -12.22 -8.61 13.41
C LEU A 350 -13.03 -7.88 12.33
N THR A 351 -12.36 -7.49 11.25
CA THR A 351 -13.00 -7.04 10.01
C THR A 351 -12.61 -8.00 8.90
N TYR A 352 -13.58 -8.47 8.14
CA TYR A 352 -13.36 -9.24 6.91
C TYR A 352 -13.84 -8.46 5.70
N ILE A 353 -13.01 -8.43 4.64
CA ILE A 353 -13.30 -7.70 3.41
C ILE A 353 -13.07 -8.62 2.21
N LEU A 354 -14.12 -8.87 1.44
CA LEU A 354 -14.00 -9.48 0.12
C LEU A 354 -13.83 -8.38 -0.93
N PHE A 355 -12.87 -8.56 -1.82
CA PHE A 355 -12.66 -7.74 -3.01
C PHE A 355 -13.14 -8.50 -4.25
N TYR A 356 -14.22 -8.03 -4.86
CA TYR A 356 -14.71 -8.59 -6.12
C TYR A 356 -13.70 -8.39 -7.24
N ASN A 357 -13.62 -9.36 -8.14
CA ASN A 357 -12.77 -9.36 -9.34
C ASN A 357 -11.25 -9.20 -9.07
N ALA A 358 -10.78 -9.57 -7.87
CA ALA A 358 -9.37 -9.53 -7.52
C ALA A 358 -8.80 -10.94 -7.33
N GLY A 359 -7.55 -11.16 -7.73
CA GLY A 359 -6.81 -12.39 -7.43
C GLY A 359 -6.02 -12.30 -6.12
N HIS A 360 -4.99 -13.14 -6.00
CA HIS A 360 -4.18 -13.31 -4.78
C HIS A 360 -3.57 -12.00 -4.22
N ASN A 361 -3.00 -11.17 -5.07
CA ASN A 361 -2.41 -9.89 -4.68
C ASN A 361 -3.43 -8.75 -4.85
N VAL A 362 -4.39 -8.59 -3.93
CA VAL A 362 -5.47 -7.57 -4.07
C VAL A 362 -4.96 -6.16 -4.45
N PRO A 363 -3.91 -5.59 -3.82
CA PRO A 363 -3.41 -4.27 -4.20
C PRO A 363 -2.88 -4.19 -5.64
N TYR A 364 -2.48 -5.31 -6.26
CA TYR A 364 -2.11 -5.36 -7.67
C TYR A 364 -3.29 -4.97 -8.55
N TYR A 365 -4.44 -5.61 -8.34
CA TYR A 365 -5.66 -5.42 -9.12
C TYR A 365 -6.32 -4.08 -8.82
N TYR A 366 -6.44 -3.72 -7.54
CA TYR A 366 -7.17 -2.54 -7.10
C TYR A 366 -6.38 -1.68 -6.10
N PRO A 367 -5.34 -0.97 -6.55
CA PRO A 367 -4.46 -0.21 -5.65
C PRO A 367 -5.20 0.92 -4.92
N ARG A 368 -6.12 1.63 -5.60
CA ARG A 368 -6.91 2.70 -4.95
C ARG A 368 -7.91 2.16 -3.93
N ARG A 369 -8.56 1.01 -4.22
CA ARG A 369 -9.51 0.37 -3.31
C ARG A 369 -8.81 -0.21 -2.08
N SER A 370 -7.63 -0.83 -2.26
CA SER A 370 -6.85 -1.34 -1.12
C SER A 370 -6.34 -0.22 -0.22
N ARG A 371 -5.94 0.92 -0.79
CA ARG A 371 -5.59 2.09 0.03
C ARG A 371 -6.78 2.66 0.79
N PHE A 372 -7.96 2.70 0.17
CA PHE A 372 -9.17 3.13 0.86
C PHE A 372 -9.43 2.25 2.08
N MET A 373 -9.32 0.92 1.95
CA MET A 373 -9.37 0.00 3.09
C MET A 373 -8.35 0.35 4.17
N LEU A 374 -7.08 0.61 3.82
CA LEU A 374 -6.08 1.05 4.80
C LEU A 374 -6.54 2.30 5.53
N HIS A 375 -6.97 3.34 4.81
CA HIS A 375 -7.35 4.63 5.39
C HIS A 375 -8.50 4.51 6.41
N GLU A 376 -9.51 3.70 6.09
CA GLU A 376 -10.61 3.40 7.01
C GLU A 376 -10.09 2.70 8.27
N PHE A 377 -9.15 1.76 8.11
CA PHE A 377 -8.58 1.01 9.23
C PHE A 377 -7.76 1.88 10.18
N ILE A 378 -6.90 2.74 9.62
CA ILE A 378 -6.03 3.61 10.41
C ILE A 378 -6.72 4.91 10.83
N GLN A 379 -8.03 5.03 10.57
CA GLN A 379 -8.89 6.16 10.92
C GLN A 379 -8.27 7.51 10.53
N LEU A 380 -7.83 7.63 9.27
CA LEU A 380 -7.37 8.93 8.77
C LEU A 380 -8.57 9.89 8.68
N ASP A 381 -8.46 11.05 9.31
CA ASP A 381 -9.43 12.13 9.14
C ASP A 381 -9.29 12.73 7.73
N LEU A 382 -10.06 12.19 6.80
CA LEU A 382 -10.10 12.63 5.40
C LEU A 382 -10.72 14.02 5.22
N THR A 383 -11.37 14.59 6.26
CA THR A 383 -12.00 15.93 6.17
C THR A 383 -10.97 17.05 6.06
N SER A 384 -9.75 16.82 6.55
CA SER A 384 -8.62 17.75 6.39
C SER A 384 -8.07 17.81 4.96
N PHE A 385 -8.49 16.90 4.07
CA PHE A 385 -7.90 16.74 2.74
C PHE A 385 -8.84 17.09 1.57
N THR A 386 -10.09 17.46 1.84
CA THR A 386 -11.00 18.00 0.81
C THR A 386 -10.69 19.45 0.40
N ASP A 387 -9.68 20.10 1.01
CA ASP A 387 -9.34 21.51 0.78
C ASP A 387 -8.14 21.75 -0.16
N THR A 388 -7.69 20.76 -0.95
CA THR A 388 -6.63 21.00 -1.97
C THR A 388 -7.16 20.96 -3.40
N THR A 389 -8.10 20.08 -3.73
CA THR A 389 -8.78 20.06 -5.03
C THR A 389 -9.79 21.19 -5.15
N THR A 390 -10.57 21.48 -4.10
CA THR A 390 -11.45 22.66 -4.07
C THR A 390 -10.63 23.93 -4.05
N ARG A 391 -9.57 24.05 -3.25
CA ARG A 391 -8.76 25.28 -3.19
C ARG A 391 -8.02 25.58 -4.49
N LYS A 392 -7.47 24.58 -5.21
CA LYS A 392 -6.96 24.80 -6.58
C LYS A 392 -8.05 25.27 -7.54
N ASN A 393 -9.21 24.61 -7.55
CA ASN A 393 -10.34 25.02 -8.40
C ASN A 393 -10.88 26.41 -8.02
N THR A 394 -10.83 26.78 -6.74
CA THR A 394 -11.31 28.07 -6.22
C THR A 394 -10.30 29.17 -6.49
N GLU A 395 -8.99 28.92 -6.40
CA GLU A 395 -7.92 29.84 -6.76
C GLU A 395 -7.87 30.08 -8.27
N GLU A 396 -8.06 29.05 -9.08
CA GLU A 396 -8.10 29.15 -10.55
C GLU A 396 -9.38 29.88 -11.02
N SER A 397 -10.52 29.62 -10.35
CA SER A 397 -11.78 30.36 -10.52
C SER A 397 -11.67 31.83 -10.09
N THR A 398 -11.07 32.13 -8.93
CA THR A 398 -10.90 33.51 -8.46
C THR A 398 -9.87 34.28 -9.28
N ARG A 399 -8.79 33.64 -9.77
CA ARG A 399 -7.85 34.24 -10.71
C ARG A 399 -8.53 34.57 -12.04
N SER A 400 -9.37 33.67 -12.56
CA SER A 400 -10.17 33.90 -13.76
C SER A 400 -11.17 35.04 -13.58
N ARG A 401 -11.86 35.12 -12.43
CA ARG A 401 -12.78 36.23 -12.10
C ARG A 401 -12.06 37.58 -11.96
N ARG A 402 -10.87 37.62 -11.36
CA ARG A 402 -10.05 38.84 -11.26
C ARG A 402 -9.57 39.30 -12.64
N TYR A 403 -9.21 38.38 -13.52
CA TYR A 403 -8.80 38.68 -14.90
C TYR A 403 -9.97 39.24 -15.72
N ILE A 404 -11.16 38.63 -15.60
CA ILE A 404 -12.40 39.13 -16.24
C ILE A 404 -12.77 40.52 -15.69
N ALA A 405 -12.71 40.73 -14.37
CA ALA A 405 -12.99 42.02 -13.76
C ALA A 405 -12.02 43.12 -14.23
N PHE A 406 -10.74 42.78 -14.43
CA PHE A 406 -9.74 43.70 -14.97
C PHE A 406 -10.02 44.07 -16.44
N ILE A 407 -10.42 43.10 -17.27
CA ILE A 407 -10.84 43.37 -18.66
C ILE A 407 -12.09 44.26 -18.68
N VAL A 408 -13.09 43.97 -17.85
CA VAL A 408 -14.32 44.78 -17.77
C VAL A 408 -14.00 46.21 -17.34
N LEU A 409 -13.09 46.41 -16.37
CA LEU A 409 -12.67 47.74 -15.94
C LEU A 409 -11.99 48.52 -17.08
N ILE A 410 -11.10 47.87 -17.85
CA ILE A 410 -10.46 48.49 -19.01
C ILE A 410 -11.50 48.88 -20.06
N VAL A 411 -12.47 48.01 -20.35
CA VAL A 411 -13.55 48.31 -21.31
C VAL A 411 -14.40 49.49 -20.83
N ILE A 412 -14.73 49.57 -19.54
CA ILE A 412 -15.46 50.72 -18.98
C ILE A 412 -14.66 52.01 -19.12
N ILE A 413 -13.35 51.99 -18.82
CA ILE A 413 -12.48 53.16 -18.97
C ILE A 413 -12.43 53.62 -20.44
N ILE A 414 -12.33 52.68 -21.38
CA ILE A 414 -12.34 52.99 -22.83
C ILE A 414 -13.69 53.60 -23.23
N ILE A 415 -14.81 53.04 -22.77
CA ILE A 415 -16.15 53.58 -23.05
C ILE A 415 -16.27 55.01 -22.48
N LEU A 416 -15.82 55.25 -21.25
CA LEU A 416 -15.86 56.58 -20.63
C LEU A 416 -14.97 57.59 -21.37
N ALA A 417 -13.81 57.17 -21.84
CA ALA A 417 -12.93 58.01 -22.66
C ALA A 417 -13.58 58.35 -24.01
N LEU A 418 -14.22 57.36 -24.66
CA LEU A 418 -14.91 57.55 -25.92
C LEU A 418 -16.17 58.43 -25.76
N THR A 419 -16.96 58.25 -24.70
CA THR A 419 -18.13 59.11 -24.44
C THR A 419 -17.70 60.53 -24.06
N GLY A 420 -16.62 60.69 -23.32
CA GLY A 420 -16.02 62.00 -23.06
C GLY A 420 -15.54 62.69 -24.34
N LEU A 421 -14.85 61.97 -25.23
CA LEU A 421 -14.43 62.48 -26.54
C LEU A 421 -15.63 62.84 -27.42
N ILE A 422 -16.67 62.00 -27.46
CA ILE A 422 -17.92 62.29 -28.17
C ILE A 422 -18.60 63.53 -27.58
N TRP A 423 -18.66 63.68 -26.25
CA TRP A 423 -19.24 64.85 -25.60
C TRP A 423 -18.47 66.13 -25.95
N ILE A 424 -17.13 66.10 -25.93
CA ILE A 424 -16.28 67.21 -26.38
C ILE A 424 -16.53 67.52 -27.86
N PHE A 425 -16.64 66.49 -28.70
CA PHE A 425 -16.86 66.67 -30.15
C PHE A 425 -18.23 67.26 -30.44
N VAL A 426 -19.28 66.76 -29.78
CA VAL A 426 -20.66 67.25 -29.91
C VAL A 426 -20.79 68.68 -29.39
N HIS A 427 -20.20 69.03 -28.25
CA HIS A 427 -20.28 70.41 -27.74
C HIS A 427 -19.40 71.40 -28.52
N LYS A 428 -18.30 70.95 -29.12
CA LYS A 428 -17.42 71.80 -29.92
C LYS A 428 -17.99 72.10 -31.32
N TRP A 429 -18.81 71.20 -31.88
CA TRP A 429 -19.38 71.37 -33.23
C TRP A 429 -20.88 71.65 -33.26
N TYR A 430 -21.61 71.39 -32.17
CA TYR A 430 -23.03 71.71 -32.03
C TYR A 430 -23.29 72.34 -30.65
N PRO A 431 -23.04 73.65 -30.48
CA PRO A 431 -23.60 74.39 -29.34
C PRO A 431 -25.12 74.42 -29.51
N THR A 432 -25.80 73.46 -28.88
CA THR A 432 -27.26 73.34 -28.94
C THR A 432 -27.91 74.54 -28.27
N ARG A 433 -28.67 75.28 -29.07
CA ARG A 433 -29.70 76.20 -28.57
C ARG A 433 -30.74 75.38 -27.79
N LEU A 434 -30.97 75.85 -26.56
CA LEU A 434 -32.05 75.52 -25.63
C LEU A 434 -33.36 75.09 -26.31
N LEU A 435 -33.95 73.98 -25.84
CA LEU A 435 -35.39 73.84 -25.65
C LEU A 435 -35.68 72.94 -24.43
N THR A 436 -36.64 73.41 -23.64
CA THR A 436 -37.15 72.96 -22.33
C THR A 436 -37.97 71.67 -22.38
N PRO A 437 -38.32 71.06 -21.22
CA PRO A 437 -38.71 69.65 -21.12
C PRO A 437 -40.22 69.47 -21.34
N PHE A 438 -40.65 68.55 -22.20
CA PHE A 438 -41.94 67.86 -22.09
C PHE A 438 -42.00 66.63 -23.02
N SER A 439 -42.37 65.49 -22.42
CA SER A 439 -43.10 64.33 -22.99
C SER A 439 -42.52 63.53 -24.18
N ILE A 440 -42.31 62.22 -23.98
CA ILE A 440 -42.98 61.14 -24.74
C ILE A 440 -43.02 59.87 -23.88
N ILE A 441 -44.23 59.31 -23.79
CA ILE A 441 -44.66 58.09 -23.12
C ILE A 441 -44.86 56.99 -24.18
N ARG A 442 -44.41 55.76 -23.88
CA ARG A 442 -44.83 54.42 -24.41
C ARG A 442 -44.73 54.13 -25.92
N VAL A 443 -44.90 52.83 -26.23
CA VAL A 443 -45.27 52.16 -27.52
C VAL A 443 -44.01 51.49 -28.14
N LEU A 444 -43.82 50.17 -28.34
CA LEU A 444 -44.60 48.91 -28.46
C LEU A 444 -43.66 47.72 -28.14
N ARG A 445 -44.07 46.61 -27.51
CA ARG A 445 -44.99 45.53 -27.93
C ARG A 445 -44.45 44.61 -29.06
N SER A 446 -44.19 43.37 -28.66
CA SER A 446 -44.37 42.08 -29.38
C SER A 446 -43.64 41.78 -30.70
N ARG A 447 -42.94 40.63 -30.72
CA ARG A 447 -43.02 39.53 -31.73
C ARG A 447 -42.02 38.42 -31.32
N THR A 448 -42.42 37.29 -30.74
CA THR A 448 -42.85 36.01 -31.38
C THR A 448 -42.03 35.57 -32.61
N ARG A 449 -41.30 34.45 -32.48
CA ARG A 449 -41.39 33.18 -33.26
C ARG A 449 -40.12 32.32 -33.00
N THR A 450 -40.20 31.17 -32.33
CA THR A 450 -40.38 29.80 -32.87
C THR A 450 -39.59 29.46 -34.13
N VAL A 451 -38.66 28.49 -34.02
CA VAL A 451 -38.34 27.48 -35.06
C VAL A 451 -37.97 26.14 -34.38
N GLU A 452 -38.61 25.09 -34.87
CA GLU A 452 -38.52 23.65 -34.59
C GLU A 452 -37.21 23.00 -35.11
N ARG A 453 -36.62 22.02 -34.39
CA ARG A 453 -36.74 20.55 -34.57
C ARG A 453 -36.12 19.99 -35.87
N GLN A 454 -35.07 19.17 -35.75
CA GLN A 454 -34.85 17.99 -36.59
C GLN A 454 -34.12 16.88 -35.82
N GLN A 455 -34.72 15.69 -35.84
CA GLN A 455 -34.16 14.39 -35.47
C GLN A 455 -33.52 13.73 -36.71
N TRP A 456 -32.53 12.86 -36.52
CA TRP A 456 -32.33 11.65 -37.32
C TRP A 456 -31.80 10.51 -36.45
N VAL A 457 -32.27 9.31 -36.77
CA VAL A 457 -32.03 7.97 -36.17
C VAL A 457 -31.46 7.06 -37.27
N ALA A 458 -30.77 5.98 -36.85
CA ALA A 458 -30.56 4.66 -37.49
C ALA A 458 -29.10 4.39 -37.94
N TYR A 459 -28.53 3.18 -37.90
CA TYR A 459 -28.68 1.88 -37.19
C TYR A 459 -27.49 0.99 -37.68
N SER A 460 -26.96 0.12 -36.80
CA SER A 460 -26.20 -1.17 -36.96
C SER A 460 -25.38 -1.60 -38.21
N LEU A 461 -24.28 -2.32 -37.95
CA LEU A 461 -23.88 -3.72 -38.38
C LEU A 461 -22.33 -3.82 -38.45
N LEU A 462 -21.67 -4.56 -37.56
CA LEU A 462 -21.24 -5.98 -37.56
C LEU A 462 -19.79 -6.23 -38.05
N ASN A 463 -19.05 -6.94 -37.18
CA ASN A 463 -17.89 -7.84 -37.32
C ASN A 463 -17.15 -7.98 -38.66
N ASP A 464 -15.82 -7.87 -38.63
CA ASP A 464 -14.79 -8.96 -38.60
C ASP A 464 -13.43 -8.22 -38.70
N SER A 465 -12.25 -8.67 -38.25
CA SER A 465 -11.66 -10.00 -38.07
C SER A 465 -10.32 -9.85 -37.33
N ASP A 466 -9.93 -10.90 -36.60
CA ASP A 466 -8.57 -11.45 -36.48
C ASP A 466 -7.38 -10.54 -36.15
N THR A 467 -6.87 -10.68 -34.93
CA THR A 467 -5.43 -10.68 -34.66
C THR A 467 -5.09 -11.76 -33.65
N ASP A 468 -4.27 -12.71 -34.12
CA ASP A 468 -3.66 -13.80 -33.38
C ASP A 468 -2.95 -13.32 -32.11
N LEU A 469 -3.30 -13.92 -30.97
CA LEU A 469 -2.53 -13.84 -29.74
C LEU A 469 -1.66 -15.10 -29.66
N GLU A 470 -0.39 -14.96 -30.03
CA GLU A 470 0.64 -15.95 -29.73
C GLU A 470 0.77 -16.12 -28.21
N VAL A 471 0.51 -17.35 -27.77
CA VAL A 471 0.83 -17.86 -26.44
C VAL A 471 2.35 -17.91 -26.33
N VAL A 472 2.93 -17.03 -25.53
CA VAL A 472 4.33 -17.10 -25.13
C VAL A 472 4.42 -17.98 -23.90
N ASP A 473 5.16 -19.09 -24.04
CA ASP A 473 5.50 -20.06 -23.00
C ASP A 473 5.94 -19.38 -21.69
N SER A 474 5.25 -19.72 -20.61
CA SER A 474 5.66 -19.45 -19.24
C SER A 474 6.47 -20.61 -18.71
N GLU A 475 7.75 -20.66 -19.06
CA GLU A 475 8.76 -21.43 -18.32
C GLU A 475 9.72 -20.46 -17.61
N ALA A 476 10.08 -20.82 -16.37
CA ALA A 476 11.07 -20.19 -15.50
C ALA A 476 10.66 -18.92 -14.73
N PHE A 477 9.91 -19.13 -13.65
CA PHE A 477 10.18 -18.44 -12.38
C PHE A 477 10.20 -19.51 -11.28
N VAL A 478 11.41 -19.89 -10.86
CA VAL A 478 11.74 -20.55 -9.60
C VAL A 478 12.41 -19.51 -8.72
#